data_AF-A0A502FCE9-F1
#
_entry.id   AF-A0A502FCE9-F1
#
_cell.length_a   1.000
_cell.length_b   1.000
_cell.length_c   1.000
_cell.angle_alpha   90.00
_cell.angle_beta   90.00
_cell.angle_gamma   90.00
#
_symmetry.space_group_name_H-M   'P 1'
#
loop_
_entity.id
_entity.type
_entity.pdbx_description
1 polymer ?
#
loop_
_entity_poly.entity_id
_entity_poly.type
_entity_poly.pdbx_seq_one_letter_code
_entity_poly.pdbx_strand_id
1 'polypeptide(L)' 'MTEAQRAYEAKRAAKNGMSLEKWLAAKEKEREDERRAASADAARRTAEVAPPKKPTLFRRLLDRAQQPLKPSR' A
#
# COMPACT_ATOMS: atom_id res chain seq x y z
N MET A 1 5.80 16.31 -12.20
CA MET A 1 5.27 17.18 -11.14
C MET A 1 4.55 18.34 -11.79
N THR A 2 3.27 18.55 -11.51
CA THR A 2 2.52 19.72 -12.00
C THR A 2 2.84 20.96 -11.15
N GLU A 3 2.50 22.16 -11.64
CA GLU A 3 2.72 23.41 -10.90
C GLU A 3 1.93 23.46 -9.58
N ALA A 4 0.67 23.02 -9.61
CA ALA A 4 -0.17 22.88 -8.41
C ALA A 4 0.47 21.93 -7.37
N GLN A 5 1.10 20.86 -7.83
CA GLN A 5 1.79 19.90 -6.97
C GLN A 5 3.07 20.50 -6.38
N ARG A 6 3.84 21.28 -7.15
CA ARG A 6 5.00 22.03 -6.61
C ARG A 6 4.57 23.00 -5.51
N ALA A 7 3.50 23.76 -5.70
CA ALA A 7 3.01 24.71 -4.70
C ALA A 7 2.56 23.99 -3.42
N TYR A 8 1.95 22.81 -3.55
CA TYR A 8 1.57 21.97 -2.41
C TYR A 8 2.80 21.48 -1.62
N GLU A 9 3.81 20.97 -2.32
CA GLU A 9 5.05 20.49 -1.69
C GLU A 9 5.87 21.66 -1.10
N ALA A 10 5.83 22.85 -1.70
CA ALA A 10 6.49 24.04 -1.16
C ALA A 10 5.90 24.46 0.20
N LYS A 11 4.56 24.39 0.36
CA LYS A 11 3.90 24.64 1.64
C LYS A 11 4.34 23.64 2.72
N ARG A 12 4.56 22.37 2.34
CA ARG A 12 5.05 21.33 3.25
C ARG A 12 6.52 21.51 3.59
N ALA A 13 7.34 21.88 2.61
CA ALA A 13 8.75 22.20 2.82
C ALA A 13 8.88 23.37 3.82
N ALA A 14 8.12 24.44 3.62
CA ALA A 14 8.06 25.58 4.54
C ALA A 14 7.58 25.18 5.94
N LYS A 15 6.57 24.30 6.04
CA LYS A 15 6.11 23.75 7.34
C LYS A 15 7.22 23.01 8.10
N ASN A 16 8.13 22.35 7.40
CA ASN A 16 9.27 21.65 8.00
C ASN A 16 10.54 22.52 8.08
N GLY A 17 10.42 23.83 7.80
CA GLY A 17 11.54 24.76 7.87
C GLY A 17 12.64 24.50 6.83
N MET A 18 12.32 23.91 5.68
CA MET A 18 13.29 23.59 4.64
C MET A 18 12.88 24.09 3.25
N SER A 19 13.85 24.21 2.35
CA SER A 19 13.59 24.57 0.95
C SER A 19 12.88 23.45 0.20
N LEU A 20 12.15 23.82 -0.86
CA LEU A 20 11.44 22.85 -1.71
C LEU A 20 12.40 21.79 -2.28
N GLU A 21 13.59 22.19 -2.72
CA GLU A 21 14.58 21.27 -3.27
C GLU A 21 15.04 20.23 -2.24
N LYS A 22 15.32 20.67 -1.01
CA LYS A 22 15.72 19.77 0.09
C LYS A 22 14.59 18.82 0.48
N TRP A 23 13.34 19.31 0.47
CA TRP A 23 12.16 18.51 0.74
C TRP A 23 11.93 17.42 -0.33
N LEU A 24 12.10 17.76 -1.61
CA LEU A 24 11.97 16.80 -2.71
C LEU A 24 13.10 15.76 -2.67
N ALA A 25 14.34 16.17 -2.37
CA ALA A 25 15.46 15.25 -2.22
C ALA A 25 15.26 14.26 -1.05
N ALA A 26 14.72 14.74 0.08
CA ALA A 26 14.39 13.88 1.22
C ALA A 26 13.32 12.84 0.87
N LYS A 27 12.28 13.24 0.12
CA LYS A 27 11.24 12.33 -0.35
C LYS A 27 11.74 11.29 -1.34
N GLU A 28 12.61 11.65 -2.27
CA GLU A 28 13.15 10.66 -3.22
C GLU A 28 13.99 9.61 -2.48
N LYS A 29 14.77 10.03 -1.48
CA LYS A 29 15.50 9.12 -0.59
C LYS A 29 14.56 8.19 0.18
N GLU A 30 13.50 8.74 0.79
CA GLU A 30 12.48 7.94 1.49
C GLU A 30 11.80 6.94 0.56
N ARG A 31 11.47 7.35 -0.68
CA ARG A 31 10.88 6.46 -1.70
C ARG A 31 11.83 5.36 -2.15
N GLU A 32 13.13 5.63 -2.21
CA GLU A 32 14.15 4.63 -2.51
C GLU A 32 14.29 3.62 -1.36
N ASP A 33 14.33 4.10 -0.12
CA ASP A 33 14.37 3.27 1.09
C ASP A 33 13.09 2.42 1.22
N GLU A 34 11.92 2.98 0.95
CA GLU A 34 10.65 2.25 0.89
C GLU A 34 10.63 1.19 -0.21
N ARG A 35 11.17 1.47 -1.40
CA ARG A 35 11.29 0.46 -2.48
C ARG A 35 12.22 -0.68 -2.07
N ARG A 36 13.30 -0.37 -1.36
CA ARG A 36 14.24 -1.37 -0.83
C ARG A 36 13.62 -2.19 0.32
N ALA A 37 12.84 -1.56 1.18
CA ALA A 37 12.11 -2.25 2.25
C ALA A 37 10.96 -3.11 1.71
N ALA A 38 10.19 -2.62 0.74
CA ALA A 38 9.08 -3.35 0.13
C ALA A 38 9.52 -4.60 -0.61
N SER A 39 10.68 -4.57 -1.29
CA SER A 39 11.24 -5.75 -1.96
C SER A 39 11.76 -6.79 -0.95
N ALA A 40 12.33 -6.36 0.18
CA ALA A 40 12.71 -7.26 1.27
C ALA A 40 11.49 -7.88 1.99
N ASP A 41 10.42 -7.12 2.21
CA ASP A 41 9.20 -7.59 2.87
C ASP A 41 8.39 -8.54 1.97
N ALA A 42 8.35 -8.28 0.66
CA ALA A 42 7.73 -9.17 -0.31
C ALA A 42 8.44 -10.54 -0.39
N ALA A 43 9.78 -10.57 -0.35
CA ALA A 43 10.56 -11.80 -0.33
C ALA A 43 10.42 -12.58 0.99
N ARG A 44 10.22 -11.90 2.12
CA ARG A 44 9.93 -12.55 3.41
C ARG A 44 8.52 -13.16 3.42
N ARG A 45 7.52 -12.46 2.88
CA ARG A 45 6.13 -12.95 2.81
C ARG A 45 5.94 -14.13 1.86
N THR A 46 6.83 -14.35 0.89
CA THR A 46 6.79 -15.51 -0.02
C THR A 46 7.55 -16.71 0.52
N ALA A 47 8.55 -16.51 1.38
CA ALA A 47 9.32 -17.59 2.01
C ALA A 47 8.59 -18.23 3.21
N GLU A 48 7.68 -17.49 3.84
CA GLU A 48 6.81 -18.02 4.89
C GLU A 48 5.63 -18.73 4.22
N VAL A 49 5.62 -20.07 4.23
CA VAL A 49 4.46 -20.89 3.87
C VAL A 49 3.36 -20.57 4.87
N ALA A 50 2.65 -19.46 4.63
CA ALA A 50 1.62 -18.99 5.52
C ALA A 50 0.51 -20.06 5.56
N PRO A 51 0.09 -20.51 6.76
CA PRO A 51 -1.01 -21.46 6.86
C PRO A 51 -2.22 -20.90 6.11
N PRO A 52 -3.04 -21.75 5.46
CA PRO A 52 -4.14 -21.30 4.63
C PRO A 52 -5.01 -20.33 5.43
N LYS A 53 -4.99 -19.05 5.00
CA LYS A 53 -5.70 -17.98 5.69
C LYS A 53 -7.18 -18.35 5.74
N LYS A 54 -7.75 -18.34 6.95
CA LYS A 54 -9.19 -18.62 7.14
C LYS A 54 -9.99 -17.71 6.20
N PRO A 55 -11.00 -18.23 5.50
CA PRO A 55 -11.76 -17.45 4.54
C PRO A 55 -12.41 -16.26 5.26
N THR A 56 -12.14 -15.06 4.74
CA THR A 56 -12.69 -13.81 5.28
C THR A 56 -14.20 -13.76 5.09
N LEU A 57 -14.89 -12.86 5.80
CA LEU A 57 -16.34 -12.72 5.71
C LEU A 57 -16.83 -12.51 4.27
N PHE A 58 -16.11 -11.70 3.48
CA PHE A 58 -16.41 -11.51 2.06
C PHE A 58 -16.23 -12.77 1.23
N ARG A 59 -15.15 -13.54 1.47
CA ARG A 59 -14.92 -14.82 0.78
C ARG A 59 -16.03 -15.83 1.09
N ARG A 60 -16.44 -15.91 2.36
CA ARG A 60 -17.56 -16.76 2.79
C ARG A 60 -18.89 -16.37 2.15
N LEU A 61 -19.14 -15.06 2.00
CA LEU A 61 -20.35 -14.58 1.33
C LEU A 61 -20.35 -14.94 -0.16
N LEU A 62 -19.21 -14.75 -0.83
CA LEU A 62 -19.06 -15.08 -2.24
C LEU A 62 -19.22 -16.59 -2.48
N ASP A 63 -18.61 -17.43 -1.63
CA ASP A 63 -18.75 -18.89 -1.71
C ASP A 63 -20.22 -19.31 -1.55
N ARG A 64 -20.98 -18.64 -0.68
CA ARG A 64 -22.41 -18.92 -0.48
C ARG A 64 -23.28 -18.42 -1.63
N ALA A 65 -22.89 -17.33 -2.29
CA ALA A 65 -23.55 -16.83 -3.50
C ALA A 65 -23.28 -17.72 -4.72
N GLN A 66 -22.12 -18.38 -4.77
CA GLN A 66 -21.75 -19.32 -5.84
C GLN A 66 -22.31 -20.72 -5.63
N GLN A 67 -22.79 -21.06 -4.43
CA GLN A 67 -23.43 -22.36 -4.21
C GLN A 67 -24.83 -22.41 -4.84
N PRO A 68 -25.17 -23.50 -5.54
CA PRO A 68 -26.51 -23.67 -6.09
C PRO A 68 -27.53 -23.69 -4.95
N LEU A 69 -28.66 -23.01 -5.15
CA LEU A 69 -29.77 -23.00 -4.20
C LEU A 69 -30.24 -24.44 -4.00
N LYS A 70 -30.03 -24.98 -2.79
CA LYS A 70 -30.55 -26.31 -2.46
C LYS A 70 -32.09 -26.25 -2.47
N PRO A 71 -32.78 -27.23 -3.07
CA PRO A 71 -34.24 -27.26 -3.01
C PRO A 71 -34.67 -27.38 -1.56
N SER A 72 -35.48 -26.42 -1.11
CA SER A 72 -36.18 -26.52 0.17
C SER A 72 -37.08 -27.74 0.11
N ARG A 73 -36.88 -28.69 1.04
CA ARG A 73 -37.90 -29.69 1.34
C ARG A 73 -39.04 -29.07 2.13
#